data_AF-A0A436WZ49-F1
#
_entry.id   AF-A0A436WZ49-F1
#
_cell.length_a   1.000
_cell.length_b   1.000
_cell.length_c   1.000
_cell.angle_alpha   90.00
_cell.angle_beta   90.00
_cell.angle_gamma   90.00
#
_symmetry.space_group_name_H-M   'P 1'
#
loop_
_entity.id
_entity.type
_entity.pdbx_description
1 polymer ?
#
loop_
_entity_poly.entity_id
_entity_poly.type
_entity_poly.pdbx_seq_one_letter_code
_entity_poly.pdbx_strand_id
1 'polypeptide(L)' 'MADLGKTPWQKVHEKFGMSPAQFARELGRHRSKISRALSDEKGLINGKDQELILSAASKLNIAITAADLTPVQ' A
#
# COMPACT_ATOMS: atom_id res chain seq x y z
N MET A 1 -1.00 -14.51 20.86
CA MET A 1 -1.59 -13.98 19.62
C MET A 1 -0.60 -12.96 19.10
N ALA A 2 0.12 -13.27 18.02
CA ALA A 2 1.08 -12.32 17.46
C ALA A 2 0.29 -11.10 16.99
N ASP A 3 0.64 -9.93 17.51
CA ASP A 3 0.20 -8.64 16.99
C ASP A 3 0.81 -8.51 15.58
N LEU A 4 0.16 -9.14 14.60
CA LEU A 4 0.56 -9.12 13.20
C LEU A 4 0.21 -7.72 12.68
N GLY A 5 1.07 -6.76 13.05
CA GLY A 5 0.94 -5.38 12.63
C GLY A 5 0.70 -5.28 11.13
N LYS A 6 -0.12 -4.30 10.74
CA LYS A 6 -0.51 -4.06 9.35
C LYS A 6 0.68 -4.16 8.41
N THR A 7 0.54 -4.89 7.31
CA THR A 7 1.58 -4.95 6.29
C THR A 7 1.78 -3.60 5.62
N PRO A 8 2.92 -3.33 4.97
CA PRO A 8 3.12 -2.09 4.24
C PRO A 8 1.99 -1.75 3.27
N TRP A 9 1.50 -2.73 2.50
CA TRP A 9 0.36 -2.54 1.62
C TRP A 9 -0.93 -2.14 2.36
N GLN A 10 -1.19 -2.74 3.53
CA GLN A 10 -2.36 -2.40 4.35
C GLN A 10 -2.25 -1.00 4.96
N LYS A 11 -1.08 -0.62 5.48
CA LYS A 11 -0.81 0.72 6.02
C LYS A 11 -1.03 1.80 4.96
N VAL A 12 -0.45 1.60 3.78
CA VAL A 12 -0.60 2.53 2.65
C VAL A 12 -2.08 2.61 2.23
N HIS A 13 -2.74 1.47 2.01
CA HIS A 13 -4.14 1.47 1.59
C HIS A 13 -5.06 2.20 2.58
N GLU A 14 -4.83 2.02 3.89
CA GLU A 14 -5.58 2.73 4.93
C GLU A 14 -5.38 4.24 4.85
N LYS A 15 -4.15 4.72 4.61
CA LYS A 15 -3.87 6.15 4.43
C LYS A 15 -4.51 6.75 3.18
N PHE A 16 -4.66 5.94 2.13
CA PHE A 16 -5.37 6.35 0.93
C PHE A 16 -6.89 6.40 1.12
N GLY A 17 -7.44 5.72 2.13
CA GLY A 17 -8.84 5.85 2.55
C GLY A 17 -9.87 5.48 1.48
N MET A 18 -9.47 4.72 0.45
CA MET A 18 -10.29 4.39 -0.72
C MET A 18 -10.48 2.89 -0.85
N SER A 19 -11.39 2.46 -1.73
CA SER A 19 -11.58 1.03 -1.99
C SER A 19 -10.37 0.42 -2.72
N PRO A 20 -10.10 -0.90 -2.59
CA PRO A 20 -9.00 -1.56 -3.31
C PRO A 20 -9.07 -1.39 -4.83
N ALA A 21 -10.27 -1.25 -5.39
CA ALA A 21 -10.47 -1.01 -6.82
C ALA A 21 -10.08 0.41 -7.23
N GLN A 22 -10.41 1.42 -6.43
CA GLN A 22 -9.98 2.81 -6.66
C GLN A 22 -8.47 2.94 -6.47
N PHE A 23 -7.92 2.32 -5.43
CA PHE A 23 -6.49 2.32 -5.17
C PHE A 23 -5.69 1.69 -6.32
N ALA A 24 -6.16 0.57 -6.86
CA ALA A 24 -5.56 -0.05 -8.03
C ALA A 24 -5.59 0.86 -9.26
N ARG A 25 -6.70 1.58 -9.49
CA ARG A 25 -6.81 2.54 -10.61
C ARG A 25 -5.84 3.71 -10.45
N GLU A 26 -5.73 4.26 -9.25
CA GLU A 26 -4.82 5.36 -8.96
C GLU A 26 -3.35 4.99 -9.19
N LEU A 27 -2.97 3.77 -8.78
CA LEU A 27 -1.62 3.25 -9.03
C LEU A 27 -1.40 2.74 -10.46
N GLY A 28 -2.41 2.76 -11.34
CA GLY A 28 -2.33 2.18 -12.67
C GLY A 28 -2.05 0.67 -12.66
N ARG A 29 -2.54 -0.04 -11.63
CA ARG A 29 -2.33 -1.48 -11.42
C ARG A 29 -3.63 -2.27 -11.58
N HIS A 30 -3.48 -3.55 -11.92
CA HIS A 30 -4.62 -4.46 -11.91
C HIS A 30 -5.14 -4.67 -10.49
N ARG A 31 -6.47 -4.63 -10.34
CA ARG A 31 -7.18 -4.91 -9.07
C ARG A 31 -6.74 -6.22 -8.42
N SER A 32 -6.53 -7.27 -9.20
CA SER A 32 -6.12 -8.59 -8.69
C SER A 32 -4.75 -8.55 -8.02
N LYS A 33 -3.83 -7.71 -8.50
CA LYS A 33 -2.50 -7.53 -7.87
C LYS A 33 -2.62 -6.86 -6.51
N ILE A 34 -3.38 -5.76 -6.42
CA ILE A 34 -3.62 -5.05 -5.16
C ILE A 34 -4.36 -5.95 -4.16
N SER A 35 -5.41 -6.66 -4.61
CA SER A 35 -6.14 -7.58 -3.74
C SER A 35 -5.25 -8.66 -3.16
N ARG A 36 -4.37 -9.25 -3.96
CA ARG A 36 -3.39 -10.24 -3.46
C ARG A 36 -2.42 -9.62 -2.47
N ALA A 37 -1.92 -8.43 -2.76
CA ALA A 37 -0.97 -7.72 -1.89
C ALA A 37 -1.57 -7.32 -0.53
N LEU A 38 -2.87 -6.98 -0.48
CA LEU A 38 -3.58 -6.66 0.76
C LEU A 38 -3.92 -7.88 1.62
N SER A 39 -4.08 -9.05 0.98
CA SER A 39 -4.32 -10.34 1.66
C SER A 39 -3.05 -11.14 1.94
N ASP A 40 -1.89 -10.69 1.44
CA ASP A 40 -0.59 -11.31 1.68
C ASP A 40 -0.12 -11.02 3.10
N GLU A 41 0.25 -12.07 3.85
CA GLU A 41 0.74 -11.98 5.22
C GLU A 41 2.02 -11.15 5.35
N LYS A 42 2.87 -11.13 4.32
CA LYS A 42 4.09 -10.30 4.29
C LYS A 42 3.81 -8.92 3.71
N GLY A 43 2.94 -8.85 2.70
CA GLY A 43 2.50 -7.59 2.06
C GLY A 43 3.64 -6.62 1.74
N LEU A 44 4.74 -7.11 1.16
CA LEU A 44 5.92 -6.30 0.84
C LEU A 44 5.70 -5.44 -0.40
N ILE A 45 6.25 -4.22 -0.36
CA ILE A 45 6.24 -3.27 -1.48
C ILE A 45 7.61 -3.34 -2.16
N ASN A 46 7.63 -3.60 -3.47
CA ASN A 46 8.86 -3.50 -4.26
C ASN A 46 9.13 -2.05 -4.69
N GLY A 47 10.35 -1.75 -5.14
CA GLY A 47 10.74 -0.38 -5.51
C GLY A 47 9.82 0.28 -6.56
N LYS A 48 9.37 -0.47 -7.56
CA LYS A 48 8.46 0.06 -8.59
C LYS A 48 7.08 0.40 -8.03
N ASP A 49 6.54 -0.43 -7.13
CA ASP A 49 5.27 -0.16 -6.47
C ASP A 49 5.42 0.98 -5.45
N GLN A 50 6.58 1.11 -4.79
CA GLN A 50 6.91 2.22 -3.91
C GLN A 50 6.92 3.56 -4.64
N GLU A 51 7.58 3.65 -5.81
CA GLU A 51 7.58 4.86 -6.64
C GLU A 51 6.16 5.28 -7.06
N LEU A 52 5.33 4.30 -7.45
CA LEU A 52 3.93 4.55 -7.81
C LEU A 52 3.12 5.07 -6.62
N ILE A 53 3.30 4.47 -5.45
CA ILE A 53 2.63 4.89 -4.21
C ILE A 53 3.05 6.31 -3.84
N LEU A 54 4.34 6.63 -3.86
CA LEU A 54 4.84 7.98 -3.55
C LEU A 54 4.34 9.02 -4.56
N SER A 55 4.31 8.67 -5.85
CA SER A 55 3.77 9.55 -6.89
C SER A 55 2.28 9.82 -6.69
N ALA A 56 1.48 8.77 -6.43
CA ALA A 56 0.05 8.92 -6.17
C ALA A 56 -0.23 9.69 -4.87
N ALA A 57 0.55 9.40 -3.81
CA ALA A 57 0.44 10.10 -2.54
C ALA A 57 0.76 11.59 -2.68
N SER A 58 1.80 11.94 -3.46
CA SER A 58 2.14 13.33 -3.77
C SER A 58 1.01 14.04 -4.53
N LYS A 59 0.40 13.37 -5.52
CA LYS A 59 -0.74 13.93 -6.29
C LYS A 59 -1.98 14.17 -5.42
N LEU A 60 -2.24 13.28 -4.48
CA LEU A 60 -3.42 13.32 -3.60
C LEU A 60 -3.15 14.04 -2.27
N ASN A 61 -1.95 14.60 -2.09
CA ASN A 61 -1.50 15.24 -0.85
C ASN A 61 -1.64 14.34 0.40
N ILE A 62 -1.35 13.04 0.24
CA ILE A 62 -1.37 12.05 1.31
C ILE A 62 0.03 11.93 1.91
N ALA A 63 0.13 12.08 3.23
CA ALA A 63 1.40 11.95 3.95
C ALA A 63 1.78 10.46 4.13
N ILE A 64 2.64 9.95 3.24
CA ILE A 64 3.29 8.63 3.36
C ILE A 64 4.68 8.78 3.95
N THR A 65 5.00 7.98 4.95
CA THR A 65 6.30 7.95 5.64
C THR A 65 7.03 6.63 5.34
N ALA A 66 8.34 6.58 5.60
CA ALA A 66 9.12 5.36 5.43
C ALA A 66 8.57 4.18 6.26
N ALA A 67 8.04 4.44 7.46
CA ALA A 67 7.45 3.44 8.33
C ALA A 67 6.15 2.81 7.78
N ASP A 68 5.47 3.49 6.85
CA ASP A 68 4.31 2.96 6.14
C ASP A 68 4.73 1.97 5.03
N LEU A 69 5.93 2.16 4.49
CA LEU A 69 6.46 1.39 3.36
C LEU A 69 7.32 0.20 3.80
N THR A 70 7.72 0.17 5.08
CA THR A 70 8.53 -0.91 5.65
C THR A 70 7.71 -1.83 6.57
N PRO A 71 8.00 -3.14 6.55
CA PRO A 71 7.40 -4.08 7.49
C PRO A 71 7.85 -3.73 8.92
N VAL A 72 6.97 -3.98 9.89
CA VAL A 72 7.37 -3.92 11.31
C VAL A 72 8.24 -5.14 11.57
N GLN A 73 9.49 -4.92 11.99
CA GLN A 73 10.42 -5.98 12.37
C GLN A 73 10.27 -6.36 13.84
#